data_AF-A0A257Y4H7-F1
#
_entry.id   AF-A0A257Y4H7-F1
#
_cell.length_a   1.000
_cell.length_b   1.000
_cell.length_c   1.000
_cell.angle_alpha   90.00
_cell.angle_beta   90.00
_cell.angle_gamma   90.00
#
_symmetry.space_group_name_H-M   'P 1'
#
loop_
_entity.id
_entity.type
_entity.pdbx_description
1 polymer ?
#
loop_
_entity_poly.entity_id
_entity_poly.type
_entity_poly.pdbx_seq_one_letter_code
_entity_poly.pdbx_strand_id
1 'polypeptide(L)' 'IERLKADASGNTALSETLAQAVTDFMTTDDAVNFLTARGFDLSARDLTEAAAAEARDETPVGEGEGGYGALMKFIVNH' A
#
# COMPACT_ATOMS: atom_id res chain seq x y z
N ILE A 1 -4.12 -6.37 6.36
CA ILE A 1 -4.49 -5.57 5.17
C ILE A 1 -5.65 -4.62 5.44
N GLU A 2 -6.80 -5.07 5.96
CA GLU A 2 -7.97 -4.19 6.15
C GLU A 2 -7.73 -2.96 7.04
N ARG A 3 -6.98 -3.12 8.14
CA ARG A 3 -6.58 -1.97 8.98
C ARG A 3 -5.67 -0.98 8.23
N LEU A 4 -4.72 -1.49 7.46
CA LEU A 4 -3.85 -0.64 6.63
C LEU A 4 -4.68 0.14 5.61
N LYS A 5 -5.62 -0.56 4.95
CA LYS A 5 -6.56 0.06 4.03
C LYS A 5 -7.37 1.15 4.71
N ALA A 6 -7.96 0.90 5.89
CA ALA A 6 -8.71 1.90 6.64
C ALA A 6 -7.86 3.11 7.08
N ASP A 7 -6.63 2.86 7.56
CA ASP A 7 -5.76 3.90 8.09
C ASP A 7 -5.06 4.71 6.98
N ALA A 8 -4.83 4.12 5.80
CA ALA A 8 -4.11 4.75 4.69
C ALA A 8 -4.99 5.07 3.46
N SER A 9 -6.28 4.75 3.51
CA SER A 9 -7.27 5.28 2.55
C SER A 9 -7.82 6.62 3.03
N GLY A 10 -8.06 7.54 2.10
CA GLY A 10 -8.55 8.89 2.40
C GLY A 10 -7.47 9.88 2.84
N ASN A 11 -7.89 10.93 3.57
CA ASN A 11 -7.05 12.06 3.97
C ASN A 11 -6.54 11.92 5.42
N THR A 12 -5.77 10.87 5.67
CA THR A 12 -5.13 10.62 6.97
C THR A 12 -3.65 10.99 6.89
N ALA A 13 -3.04 11.29 8.04
CA ALA A 13 -1.59 11.54 8.11
C ALA A 13 -0.77 10.34 7.61
N LEU A 14 -1.27 9.11 7.83
CA LEU A 14 -0.64 7.90 7.31
C LEU A 14 -0.73 7.83 5.79
N SER A 15 -1.89 8.14 5.20
CA SER A 15 -2.11 8.18 3.75
C SER A 15 -1.15 9.15 3.07
N GLU A 16 -1.03 10.38 3.57
CA GLU A 16 -0.11 11.37 2.99
C GLU A 16 1.36 10.93 3.11
N THR A 17 1.75 10.43 4.29
CA THR A 17 3.12 9.97 4.53
C THR A 17 3.46 8.74 3.69
N LEU A 18 2.51 7.82 3.50
CA LEU A 18 2.69 6.64 2.67
C LEU A 18 2.76 7.01 1.19
N ALA A 19 1.90 7.91 0.71
CA ALA A 19 1.93 8.40 -0.68
C ALA A 19 3.27 9.04 -1.04
N GLN A 20 3.87 9.78 -0.11
CA GLN A 20 5.21 10.35 -0.28
C GLN A 20 6.30 9.28 -0.21
N ALA A 21 6.26 8.38 0.77
CA ALA A 21 7.31 7.38 0.93
C ALA A 21 7.36 6.36 -0.21
N VAL A 22 6.20 6.02 -0.80
CA VAL A 22 6.10 5.07 -1.90
C VAL A 22 6.93 5.51 -3.12
N THR A 23 7.14 6.81 -3.34
CA THR A 23 7.97 7.28 -4.46
C THR A 23 9.46 6.96 -4.29
N ASP A 24 9.89 6.67 -3.07
CA ASP A 24 11.28 6.33 -2.74
C ASP A 24 11.51 4.80 -2.60
N PHE A 25 10.45 3.99 -2.67
CA PHE A 25 10.58 2.54 -2.59
C PHE A 25 11.20 1.98 -3.87
N MET A 26 12.16 1.07 -3.72
CA MET A 26 12.79 0.35 -4.83
C MET A 26 12.31 -1.10 -4.91
N THR A 27 11.83 -1.65 -3.81
CA THR A 27 11.38 -3.03 -3.68
C THR A 27 10.14 -3.14 -2.80
N THR A 28 9.40 -4.24 -2.93
CA THR A 28 8.30 -4.58 -2.01
C THR A 28 8.77 -4.68 -0.55
N ASP A 29 10.03 -5.05 -0.32
CA ASP A 29 10.58 -5.15 1.03
C ASP A 29 10.71 -3.78 1.70
N ASP A 30 11.00 -2.71 0.93
CA ASP A 30 11.02 -1.33 1.45
C ASP A 30 9.65 -0.92 2.00
N ALA A 31 8.59 -1.30 1.29
CA ALA A 31 7.22 -1.07 1.75
C ALA A 31 6.91 -1.85 3.03
N VAL A 32 7.33 -3.11 3.13
CA VAL A 32 7.17 -3.93 4.33
C VAL A 32 7.89 -3.31 5.52
N ASN A 33 9.15 -2.90 5.34
CA ASN A 33 9.96 -2.27 6.39
C ASN A 33 9.34 -0.95 6.86
N PHE A 34 8.84 -0.14 5.93
CA PHE A 34 8.15 1.11 6.23
C PHE A 34 6.87 0.92 7.06
N LEU A 35 6.08 -0.11 6.72
CA LEU A 35 4.83 -0.45 7.38
C LEU A 35 5.09 -1.06 8.76
N THR A 36 6.10 -1.92 8.87
CA THR A 36 6.55 -2.53 10.14
C THR A 36 6.96 -1.47 11.15
N ALA A 37 7.72 -0.45 10.72
CA ALA A 37 8.11 0.69 11.57
C ALA A 37 6.91 1.50 12.12
N ARG A 38 5.72 1.34 11.53
CA ARG A 38 4.47 2.01 11.92
C ARG A 38 3.51 1.09 12.67
N GLY A 39 3.96 -0.12 13.00
CA GLY A 39 3.17 -1.10 13.76
C GLY A 39 2.25 -1.96 12.90
N PHE A 40 2.46 -2.01 11.58
CA PHE A 40 1.81 -2.98 10.70
C PHE A 40 2.71 -4.20 10.51
N ASP A 41 2.32 -5.31 11.11
CA ASP A 41 2.96 -6.62 10.90
C ASP A 41 2.37 -7.25 9.63
N LEU A 42 3.02 -7.01 8.49
CA LEU A 42 2.64 -7.51 7.17
C LEU A 42 3.86 -8.02 6.45
N SER A 43 3.73 -9.13 5.72
CA SER A 43 4.78 -9.65 4.86
C SER A 43 4.66 -9.12 3.43
N ALA A 44 5.75 -9.23 2.67
CA ALA A 44 5.74 -8.93 1.23
C ALA A 44 4.66 -9.73 0.49
N ARG A 45 4.48 -10.99 0.90
CA ARG A 45 3.45 -11.88 0.37
C ARG A 45 2.04 -11.34 0.65
N ASP A 46 1.76 -10.83 1.85
CA ASP A 46 0.45 -10.25 2.17
C ASP A 46 0.14 -9.04 1.29
N LEU A 47 1.16 -8.19 1.02
CA LEU A 47 1.02 -7.04 0.14
C LEU A 47 0.80 -7.45 -1.32
N THR A 48 1.56 -8.43 -1.82
CA THR A 48 1.39 -8.94 -3.19
C THR A 48 0.03 -9.62 -3.37
N GLU A 49 -0.42 -10.42 -2.41
CA GLU A 49 -1.75 -11.05 -2.47
C GLU A 49 -2.87 -10.00 -2.45
N ALA A 50 -2.75 -8.95 -1.61
CA ALA A 50 -3.71 -7.85 -1.58
C ALA A 50 -3.72 -7.04 -2.89
N ALA A 51 -2.54 -6.68 -3.39
CA ALA A 51 -2.40 -5.95 -4.64
C ALA A 51 -2.93 -6.75 -5.84
N ALA A 52 -2.67 -8.06 -5.87
CA ALA A 52 -3.21 -8.96 -6.88
C ALA A 52 -4.74 -9.13 -6.77
N ALA A 53 -5.29 -9.11 -5.56
CA ALA A 53 -6.73 -9.14 -5.35
C ALA A 53 -7.39 -7.86 -5.90
N GLU A 54 -6.80 -6.68 -5.65
CA GLU A 54 -7.31 -5.42 -6.19
C GLU A 54 -7.14 -5.29 -7.70
N ALA A 55 -6.04 -5.82 -8.26
CA ALA A 55 -5.82 -5.83 -9.71
C ALA A 55 -6.83 -6.69 -10.49
N ARG A 56 -7.54 -7.58 -9.79
CA ARG A 56 -8.59 -8.42 -10.37
C ARG A 56 -9.97 -7.79 -10.27
N ASP A 57 -10.10 -6.71 -9.52
CA ASP A 57 -11.33 -5.93 -9.42
C ASP A 57 -11.54 -5.10 -10.70
N GLU A 58 -12.78 -4.76 -11.03
CA GLU A 58 -13.10 -3.93 -12.22
C GLU A 58 -12.63 -2.48 -12.04
N THR A 59 -12.32 -2.11 -10.81
CA THR A 59 -11.83 -0.79 -10.41
C THR A 59 -10.30 -0.71 -10.61
N PRO A 60 -9.76 0.37 -11.20
CA PRO A 60 -8.32 0.52 -11.33
C PRO A 60 -7.66 0.49 -9.94
N VAL A 61 -6.65 -0.38 -9.77
CA VAL A 61 -5.90 -0.54 -8.52
C VAL A 61 -5.55 0.81 -7.92
N GLY A 62 -5.96 1.08 -6.69
CA GLY A 62 -5.60 2.30 -5.97
C GLY A 62 -6.18 3.60 -6.52
N GLU A 63 -7.24 3.57 -7.32
CA GLU A 63 -7.98 4.78 -7.69
C GLU A 63 -8.77 5.34 -6.49
N GLY A 64 -8.48 6.58 -6.10
CA GLY A 64 -9.18 7.27 -5.00
C GLY A 64 -8.80 6.84 -3.58
N GLU A 65 -7.89 5.88 -3.41
CA GLU A 65 -7.53 5.31 -2.11
C GLU A 65 -6.28 5.93 -1.44
N GLY A 66 -5.90 7.15 -1.84
CA GLY A 66 -4.80 7.88 -1.22
C GLY A 66 -3.48 7.11 -1.20
N GLY A 67 -2.78 7.11 -0.05
CA GLY A 67 -1.50 6.43 0.12
C GLY A 67 -1.60 4.91 0.03
N TYR A 68 -2.70 4.31 0.48
CA TYR A 68 -2.93 2.88 0.29
C TYR A 68 -3.00 2.52 -1.20
N GLY A 69 -3.72 3.32 -1.98
CA GLY A 69 -3.81 3.11 -3.43
C GLY A 69 -2.47 3.29 -4.14
N ALA A 70 -1.67 4.27 -3.73
CA ALA A 70 -0.32 4.46 -4.23
C ALA A 70 0.57 3.23 -3.95
N LEU A 71 0.47 2.67 -2.74
CA LEU A 71 1.16 1.45 -2.37
C LEU A 71 0.71 0.26 -3.23
N MET A 72 -0.59 0.02 -3.38
CA MET A 72 -1.08 -1.11 -4.19
C MET A 72 -0.61 -1.01 -5.64
N LYS A 73 -0.65 0.19 -6.25
CA LYS A 73 -0.09 0.43 -7.59
C LYS A 73 1.39 0.13 -7.67
N PHE A 74 2.18 0.54 -6.68
CA PHE A 74 3.61 0.26 -6.63
C PHE A 74 3.86 -1.26 -6.62
N ILE A 75 3.15 -1.99 -5.75
CA ILE A 75 3.31 -3.45 -5.62
C ILE A 75 2.90 -4.22 -6.88
N VAL A 76 1.89 -3.78 -7.62
CA VAL A 76 1.51 -4.43 -8.89
C VAL A 76 2.56 -4.24 -9.98
N ASN A 77 3.32 -3.13 -9.94
CA ASN A 77 4.30 -2.77 -10.97
C ASN A 77 5.73 -3.26 -10.67
N HIS A 78 5.95 -3.95 -9.55
CA HIS A 78 7.26 -4.44 -9.09
C HIS A 78 7.28 -5.96 -8.89
#